data_AF-A0A535JWQ4-F1
#
_entry.id   AF-A0A535JWQ4-F1
#
_cell.length_a   1.000
_cell.length_b   1.000
_cell.length_c   1.000
_cell.angle_alpha   90.00
_cell.angle_beta   90.00
_cell.angle_gamma   90.00
#
_symmetry.space_group_name_H-M   'P 1'
#
loop_
_entity.id
_entity.type
_entity.pdbx_description
1 polymer ?
#
loop_
_entity_poly.entity_id
_entity_poly.type
_entity_poly.pdbx_seq_one_letter_code
_entity_poly.pdbx_strand_id
1 'polypeptide(L)' 'MLALAQDEAIRHNHNYIGTEHLLAALLRDTDSIAARALSSLGIELAKVRTALQFIVGRGDQTT' A
#
# COMPACT_ATOMS: atom_id res chain seq x y z
N MET A 1 2.29 11.92 -1.41
CA MET A 1 1.42 10.85 -0.89
C MET A 1 0.31 10.51 -1.88
N LEU A 2 -0.62 11.42 -2.17
CA LEU A 2 -1.75 11.11 -3.07
C LEU A 2 -1.30 10.75 -4.51
N ALA A 3 -0.35 11.48 -5.08
CA ALA A 3 0.24 11.13 -6.38
C ALA A 3 0.90 9.74 -6.39
N LEU A 4 1.55 9.34 -5.29
CA LEU A 4 2.18 8.02 -5.18
C LEU A 4 1.13 6.90 -5.06
N ALA A 5 0.00 7.18 -4.41
CA ALA A 5 -1.13 6.26 -4.31
C ALA A 5 -1.86 6.15 -5.66
N GLN A 6 -2.00 7.24 -6.39
CA GLN A 6 -2.51 7.25 -7.77
C GLN A 6 -1.60 6.42 -8.69
N ASP A 7 -0.29 6.60 -8.61
CA ASP A 7 0.67 5.80 -9.37
C ASP A 7 0.54 4.31 -9.05
N GLU A 8 0.29 3.95 -7.78
CA GLU A 8 0.05 2.56 -7.38
C GLU A 8 -1.24 2.02 -7.98
N ALA A 9 -2.34 2.77 -7.91
CA ALA A 9 -3.61 2.37 -8.52
C ALA A 9 -3.48 2.15 -10.04
N ILE A 10 -2.76 3.04 -10.75
CA ILE A 10 -2.48 2.90 -12.17
C ILE A 10 -1.62 1.65 -12.45
N ARG A 11 -0.55 1.43 -11.66
CA ARG A 11 0.29 0.22 -11.78
C ARG A 11 -0.50 -1.07 -11.62
N HIS A 12 -1.53 -1.05 -10.78
CA HIS A 12 -2.38 -2.20 -10.50
C HIS A 12 -3.68 -2.24 -11.34
N ASN A 13 -3.84 -1.32 -12.29
CA ASN A 13 -5.00 -1.21 -13.18
C ASN A 13 -6.33 -1.07 -12.41
N HIS A 14 -6.31 -0.33 -11.29
CA HIS A 14 -7.47 0.01 -10.48
C HIS A 14 -8.01 1.40 -10.86
N ASN A 15 -9.33 1.50 -11.05
CA ASN A 15 -10.00 2.74 -11.45
C ASN A 15 -10.30 3.69 -10.26
N TYR A 16 -9.93 3.31 -9.04
CA TYR A 16 -10.11 4.12 -7.84
C TYR A 16 -8.90 4.00 -6.90
N ILE A 17 -8.71 5.00 -6.04
CA ILE A 17 -7.67 4.99 -5.02
C ILE A 17 -8.26 4.43 -3.72
N GLY A 18 -8.03 3.15 -3.46
CA GLY A 18 -8.34 2.50 -2.18
C GLY A 18 -7.34 2.81 -1.06
N THR A 19 -7.67 2.42 0.17
CA THR A 19 -6.81 2.63 1.36
C THR A 19 -5.51 1.83 1.28
N GLU A 20 -5.51 0.73 0.55
CA GLU A 20 -4.36 -0.11 0.23
C GLU A 20 -3.30 0.65 -0.59
N HIS A 21 -3.72 1.51 -1.53
CA HIS A 21 -2.82 2.35 -2.32
C HIS A 21 -2.21 3.47 -1.47
N LEU A 22 -3.01 4.05 -0.56
CA LEU A 22 -2.53 5.04 0.39
C LEU A 22 -1.50 4.41 1.35
N LEU A 23 -1.78 3.21 1.84
CA LEU A 23 -0.88 2.47 2.70
C LEU A 23 0.41 2.10 1.96
N ALA A 24 0.33 1.59 0.73
CA ALA A 24 1.48 1.32 -0.11
C ALA A 24 2.34 2.59 -0.34
N ALA A 25 1.69 3.73 -0.59
CA ALA A 25 2.36 5.02 -0.74
C ALA A 25 3.06 5.50 0.55
N LEU A 26 2.43 5.32 1.71
CA LEU A 26 3.00 5.65 3.02
C LEU A 26 4.19 4.77 3.38
N LEU A 27 4.13 3.50 2.98
CA LEU A 27 5.18 2.53 3.22
C LEU A 27 6.20 2.49 2.09
N ARG A 28 6.17 3.39 1.10
CA ARG A 28 7.14 3.38 -0.01
C ARG A 28 8.57 3.53 0.49
N ASP A 29 8.77 4.36 1.50
CA ASP A 29 10.04 4.52 2.20
C ASP A 29 10.03 3.67 3.49
N THR A 30 11.07 2.86 3.68
CA THR A 30 11.24 2.02 4.87
C THR A 30 11.48 2.84 6.14
N ASP A 31 11.91 4.10 6.01
CA ASP A 31 12.18 4.98 7.15
C ASP A 31 11.07 6.00 7.40
N SER A 32 9.92 5.84 6.71
CA SER A 32 8.77 6.73 6.89
C SER A 32 8.17 6.64 8.29
N ILE A 33 7.46 7.70 8.70
CA ILE A 33 6.72 7.72 9.97
C ILE A 33 5.76 6.55 10.08
N ALA A 34 5.10 6.17 8.98
CA ALA A 34 4.20 5.03 8.94
C ALA A 34 4.94 3.70 9.15
N ALA A 35 6.11 3.53 8.53
CA ALA A 35 6.93 2.33 8.69
C ALA A 35 7.47 2.19 10.12
N ARG A 36 7.89 3.29 10.73
CA ARG A 36 8.31 3.35 12.13
C ARG A 36 7.16 3.10 13.09
N ALA A 37 5.97 3.64 12.82
CA ALA A 37 4.77 3.39 13.62
C ALA A 37 4.36 1.91 13.62
N LEU A 38 4.35 1.26 12.45
CA LEU A 38 4.10 -0.18 12.35
C LEU A 38 5.16 -0.99 13.10
N SER A 39 6.43 -0.62 12.95
CA SER A 39 7.54 -1.28 13.65
C SER A 39 7.43 -1.11 15.18
N SER A 40 7.00 0.06 15.65
CA SER A 40 6.73 0.33 17.08
C SER A 40 5.57 -0.51 17.64
N LEU A 41 4.68 -1.00 16.79
CA LEU A 41 3.60 -1.92 17.15
C LEU A 41 4.04 -3.40 17.04
N GLY A 42 5.32 -3.66 16.74
CA GLY A 42 5.84 -5.02 16.55
C GLY A 42 5.45 -5.65 15.20
N ILE A 43 4.96 -4.85 14.25
CA ILE A 43 4.52 -5.32 12.93
C ILE A 43 5.72 -5.29 11.97
N GLU A 44 6.07 -6.46 11.43
CA GLU A 44 7.12 -6.56 10.42
C GLU A 44 6.65 -5.96 9.08
N LEU A 45 7.37 -4.94 8.60
CA LEU A 45 7.06 -4.24 7.36
C LEU A 45 6.95 -5.18 6.15
N ALA A 46 7.82 -6.20 6.10
CA ALA A 46 7.82 -7.19 5.04
C ALA A 46 6.49 -7.95 4.95
N LYS A 47 5.90 -8.34 6.09
CA LYS A 47 4.60 -9.02 6.15
C LYS A 47 3.48 -8.13 5.62
N VAL A 48 3.51 -6.84 5.97
CA VAL A 48 2.54 -5.86 5.48
C VAL A 48 2.64 -5.68 3.96
N ARG A 49 3.86 -5.59 3.41
CA ARG A 49 4.06 -5.51 1.95
C ARG A 49 3.55 -6.74 1.22
N THR A 50 3.81 -7.93 1.76
CA THR A 50 3.29 -9.19 1.18
C THR A 50 1.76 -9.23 1.23
N ALA A 51 1.15 -8.82 2.34
CA ALA A 51 -0.30 -8.72 2.47
C ALA A 51 -0.88 -7.70 1.48
N LEU A 52 -0.25 -6.54 1.31
CA LEU A 52 -0.64 -5.54 0.31
C LEU A 52 -0.57 -6.11 -1.10
N GLN A 53 0.50 -6.83 -1.47
CA GLN A 53 0.60 -7.46 -2.78
C GLN A 53 -0.49 -8.51 -3.02
N PHE A 54 -0.93 -9.21 -1.97
CA PHE A 54 -2.04 -10.15 -2.04
C PHE A 54 -3.39 -9.44 -2.22
N ILE A 55 -3.64 -8.38 -1.45
CA ILE A 55 -4.91 -7.61 -1.48
C ILE A 55 -5.05 -6.80 -2.77
N VAL A 56 -3.96 -6.18 -3.22
CA VAL A 56 -3.91 -5.38 -4.45
C VAL A 56 -3.80 -6.29 -5.70
N GLY A 57 -3.55 -7.59 -5.50
CA GLY A 57 -3.34 -8.58 -6.55
C GLY A 57 -4.49 -8.63 -7.57
N ARG A 58 -4.18 -8.14 -8.78
CA ARG A 58 -5.01 -8.08 -10.01
C ARG A 58 -6.50 -7.82 -9.78
N GLY A 59 -6.84 -6.54 -9.64
CA GLY A 59 -7.97 -5.91 -10.32
C GLY A 59 -9.23 -6.74 -10.41
N ASP A 60 -9.67 -7.35 -9.32
CA ASP A 60 -11.02 -7.87 -9.27
C ASP A 60 -11.92 -6.64 -9.25
N GLN A 61 -12.59 -6.48 -10.38
CA GLN A 61 -13.51 -5.39 -10.65
C GLN A 61 -14.44 -5.32 -9.44
N THR A 62 -14.32 -4.27 -8.63
CA THR A 62 -15.40 -3.94 -7.70
C THR A 62 -16.55 -3.45 -8.59
N THR A 63 -17.35 -4.40 -9.07
CA THR A 63 -18.73 -4.20 -9.52
C THR A 63 -19.53 -3.53 -8.42
#